data_AF-A0A091C1P0-F1
#
_entry.id   AF-A0A091C1P0-F1
#
_cell.length_a   1.000
_cell.length_b   1.000
_cell.length_c   1.000
_cell.angle_alpha   90.00
_cell.angle_beta   90.00
_cell.angle_gamma   90.00
#
_symmetry.space_group_name_H-M   'P 1'
#
loop_
_entity.id
_entity.type
_entity.pdbx_description
1 polymer ?
#
loop_
_entity_poly.entity_id
_entity_poly.type
_entity_poly.pdbx_seq_one_letter_code
_entity_poly.pdbx_strand_id
1 'polypeptide(L)'
;MKISFELEPDDIERFHEALARAEQRVACADEHDIVDAARHALETLPILSAPGYIRRRILEVEHLLAMLEDEAWALPQVERAEVLRLLAYFSDPEDLIPDDVAVIGLLDDAIMLELLMKRIRHVMTAYGEFCTARDAQPEAADPEDRVRLARELARRRDRLHARMRKRTLRDALAGVAGRSGEDRAGDETLVEGADAG
;
A
#
# COMPACT_ATOMS: atom_id res chain seq x y z
N MET A 1 -1.81 -24.50 -4.81
CA MET A 1 -3.04 -24.68 -4.02
C MET A 1 -3.65 -23.30 -3.81
N LYS A 2 -4.95 -23.14 -4.09
CA LYS A 2 -5.70 -21.91 -3.83
C LYS A 2 -6.60 -22.18 -2.62
N ILE A 3 -6.47 -21.35 -1.59
CA ILE A 3 -7.34 -21.35 -0.41
C ILE A 3 -8.27 -20.16 -0.57
N SER A 4 -9.57 -20.37 -0.34
CA SER A 4 -10.57 -19.31 -0.25
C SER A 4 -11.09 -19.30 1.19
N PHE A 5 -11.27 -18.12 1.76
CA PHE A 5 -11.88 -17.90 3.06
C PHE A 5 -12.86 -16.73 2.93
N GLU A 6 -13.85 -16.71 3.82
CA GLU A 6 -14.89 -15.70 3.89
C GLU A 6 -14.69 -14.92 5.19
N LEU A 7 -14.82 -13.59 5.11
CA LEU A 7 -14.71 -12.70 6.27
C LEU A 7 -16.11 -12.42 6.79
N GLU A 8 -16.31 -12.56 8.09
CA GLU A 8 -17.57 -12.19 8.72
C GLU A 8 -17.66 -10.66 8.87
N PRO A 9 -18.87 -10.09 9.05
CA PRO A 9 -19.04 -8.65 9.22
C PRO A 9 -18.18 -8.06 10.34
N ASP A 10 -18.01 -8.78 11.45
CA ASP A 10 -17.22 -8.37 12.61
C ASP A 10 -15.72 -8.26 12.27
N ASP A 11 -15.20 -9.17 11.41
CA ASP A 11 -13.83 -9.10 10.91
C ASP A 11 -13.60 -7.83 10.08
N ILE A 12 -14.60 -7.47 9.26
CA ILE A 12 -14.57 -6.26 8.43
C ILE A 12 -14.60 -5.00 9.29
N GLU A 13 -15.43 -4.99 10.34
CA GLU A 13 -15.50 -3.87 11.28
C GLU A 13 -14.15 -3.65 11.97
N ARG A 14 -13.52 -4.72 12.45
CA ARG A 14 -12.18 -4.66 13.03
C ARG A 14 -11.15 -4.08 12.07
N PHE A 15 -11.19 -4.44 10.79
CA PHE A 15 -10.31 -3.85 9.77
C PHE A 15 -10.57 -2.35 9.55
N HIS A 16 -11.83 -1.92 9.58
CA HIS A 16 -12.16 -0.51 9.47
C HIS A 16 -11.66 0.30 10.67
N GLU A 17 -11.80 -0.23 11.88
CA GLU A 17 -11.29 0.41 13.10
C GLU A 17 -9.77 0.56 13.07
N ALA A 18 -9.07 -0.49 12.66
CA ALA A 18 -7.62 -0.52 12.47
C ALA A 18 -7.15 0.57 11.49
N LEU A 19 -7.80 0.65 10.32
CA LEU A 19 -7.53 1.70 9.35
C LEU A 19 -7.81 3.10 9.87
N ALA A 20 -8.89 3.29 10.64
CA ALA A 20 -9.23 4.57 11.24
C ALA A 20 -8.19 5.01 12.29
N ARG A 21 -7.67 4.07 13.08
CA ARG A 21 -6.55 4.34 14.00
C ARG A 21 -5.29 4.75 13.26
N ALA A 22 -4.91 4.03 12.21
CA ALA A 22 -3.77 4.38 11.38
C ALA A 22 -3.92 5.79 10.76
N GLU A 23 -5.12 6.15 10.29
CA GLU A 23 -5.43 7.50 9.79
C GLU A 23 -5.28 8.56 10.87
N GLN A 24 -5.78 8.28 12.08
CA GLN A 24 -5.62 9.19 13.21
C GLN A 24 -4.15 9.37 13.61
N ARG A 25 -3.35 8.30 13.58
CA ARG A 25 -1.90 8.37 13.82
C ARG A 25 -1.21 9.26 12.80
N VAL A 26 -1.48 9.07 11.50
CA VAL A 26 -0.93 9.94 10.44
C VAL A 26 -1.33 11.40 10.64
N ALA A 27 -2.53 11.68 11.15
CA ALA A 27 -2.98 13.04 11.40
C ALA A 27 -2.31 13.73 12.61
N CYS A 28 -1.77 12.96 13.56
CA CYS A 28 -1.29 13.46 14.85
C CYS A 28 0.22 13.28 15.09
N ALA A 29 0.85 12.28 14.46
CA ALA A 29 2.27 12.00 14.59
C ALA A 29 3.10 12.74 13.53
N ASP A 30 4.36 13.03 13.87
CA ASP A 30 5.31 13.47 12.84
C ASP A 30 5.58 12.33 11.87
N GLU A 31 5.83 12.67 10.61
CA GLU A 31 6.18 11.68 9.59
C GLU A 31 7.44 10.88 10.00
N HIS A 32 8.43 11.56 10.60
CA HIS A 32 9.64 10.91 11.07
C HIS A 32 9.34 9.83 12.12
N ASP A 33 8.43 10.09 13.04
CA ASP A 33 8.02 9.13 14.08
C ASP A 33 7.37 7.89 13.46
N ILE A 34 6.56 8.05 12.41
CA ILE A 34 5.92 6.93 11.70
C ILE A 34 6.95 6.08 10.97
N VAL A 35 7.90 6.72 10.28
CA VAL A 35 8.98 6.04 9.56
C VAL A 35 9.88 5.27 10.54
N ASP A 36 10.23 5.87 11.66
CA ASP A 36 11.06 5.25 12.69
C ASP A 36 10.36 4.08 13.37
N ALA A 37 9.06 4.22 13.68
CA ALA A 37 8.27 3.14 14.25
C ALA A 37 8.17 1.95 13.27
N ALA A 38 7.97 2.20 11.98
CA ALA A 38 7.95 1.14 10.96
C ALA A 38 9.31 0.46 10.78
N ARG A 39 10.41 1.23 10.85
CA ARG A 39 11.77 0.67 10.85
C ARG A 39 12.00 -0.24 12.05
N HIS A 40 11.60 0.21 13.23
CA HIS A 40 11.70 -0.58 14.46
C HIS A 40 10.88 -1.88 14.40
N ALA A 41 9.67 -1.82 13.83
CA ALA A 41 8.84 -3.01 13.63
C ALA A 41 9.55 -4.02 12.69
N LEU A 42 10.17 -3.57 11.60
CA LEU A 42 10.94 -4.46 10.71
C LEU A 42 12.11 -5.16 11.41
N GLU A 43 12.82 -4.45 12.28
CA GLU A 43 13.99 -4.97 13.00
C GLU A 43 13.62 -6.00 14.08
N THR A 44 12.42 -5.90 14.64
CA THR A 44 11.94 -6.77 15.72
C THR A 44 11.19 -8.00 15.21
N LEU A 45 10.70 -7.98 13.96
CA LEU A 45 9.95 -9.09 13.38
C LEU A 45 10.85 -10.31 13.10
N PRO A 46 10.37 -11.54 13.34
CA PRO A 46 11.14 -12.76 13.10
C PRO A 46 11.07 -13.19 11.61
N ILE A 47 11.64 -12.38 10.71
CA ILE A 47 11.54 -12.50 9.23
C ILE A 47 11.99 -13.88 8.72
N LEU A 48 13.03 -14.46 9.32
CA LEU A 48 13.61 -15.73 8.87
C LEU A 48 12.67 -16.92 9.12
N SER A 49 11.91 -16.89 10.21
CA SER A 49 10.91 -17.92 10.54
C SER A 49 9.52 -17.62 9.97
N ALA A 50 9.29 -16.43 9.43
CA ALA A 50 8.02 -16.06 8.82
C ALA A 50 7.73 -16.92 7.56
N PRO A 51 6.47 -17.33 7.35
CA PRO A 51 6.02 -17.91 6.09
C PRO A 51 6.40 -17.06 4.89
N GLY A 52 6.68 -17.70 3.75
CA GLY A 52 7.18 -17.01 2.56
C GLY A 52 6.24 -15.93 2.01
N TYR A 53 4.93 -16.02 2.26
CA TYR A 53 3.96 -14.97 1.93
C TYR A 53 4.18 -13.71 2.77
N ILE A 54 4.24 -13.85 4.10
CA ILE A 54 4.46 -12.76 5.04
C ILE A 54 5.83 -12.11 4.79
N ARG A 55 6.88 -12.90 4.59
CA ARG A 55 8.21 -12.38 4.28
C ARG A 55 8.22 -11.47 3.04
N ARG A 56 7.44 -11.79 1.99
CA ARG A 56 7.34 -10.90 0.82
C ARG A 56 6.73 -9.55 1.18
N ARG A 57 5.72 -9.54 2.06
CA ARG A 57 5.09 -8.29 2.51
C ARG A 57 6.02 -7.44 3.35
N ILE A 58 6.80 -8.06 4.22
CA ILE A 58 7.83 -7.38 5.02
C ILE A 58 8.86 -6.70 4.09
N LEU A 59 9.35 -7.40 3.06
CA LEU A 59 10.26 -6.83 2.06
C LEU A 59 9.60 -5.68 1.25
N GLU A 60 8.30 -5.77 0.99
CA GLU A 60 7.57 -4.66 0.36
C GLU A 60 7.50 -3.42 1.26
N VAL A 61 7.41 -3.60 2.59
CA VAL A 61 7.45 -2.49 3.56
C VAL A 61 8.85 -1.84 3.60
N GLU A 62 9.93 -2.62 3.56
CA GLU A 62 11.29 -2.08 3.43
C GLU A 62 11.43 -1.18 2.19
N HIS A 63 10.86 -1.61 1.06
CA HIS A 63 10.84 -0.81 -0.16
C HIS A 63 10.04 0.50 -0.02
N LEU A 64 8.98 0.51 0.80
CA LEU A 64 8.22 1.74 1.07
C LEU A 64 9.05 2.75 1.85
N LEU A 65 9.79 2.30 2.87
CA LEU A 65 10.70 3.17 3.62
C LEU A 65 11.77 3.77 2.70
N ALA A 66 12.43 2.93 1.90
CA ALA A 66 13.41 3.40 0.93
C ALA A 66 12.82 4.42 -0.06
N MET A 67 11.55 4.25 -0.47
CA MET A 67 10.87 5.20 -1.36
C MET A 67 10.62 6.56 -0.71
N LEU A 68 10.27 6.60 0.58
CA LEU A 68 10.02 7.84 1.30
C LEU A 68 11.29 8.68 1.50
N GLU A 69 12.43 8.01 1.60
CA GLU A 69 13.76 8.60 1.80
C GLU A 69 14.49 8.95 0.49
N ASP A 70 14.00 8.47 -0.66
CA ASP A 70 14.63 8.72 -1.96
C ASP A 70 14.33 10.14 -2.47
N GLU A 71 15.27 11.06 -2.22
CA GLU A 71 15.21 12.45 -2.68
C GLU A 71 15.15 12.59 -4.21
N ALA A 72 15.75 11.65 -4.96
CA ALA A 72 15.72 11.69 -6.41
C ALA A 72 14.33 11.32 -6.95
N TRP A 73 13.65 10.39 -6.28
CA TRP A 73 12.26 10.05 -6.54
C TRP A 73 11.30 11.15 -6.10
N ALA A 74 11.51 11.73 -4.91
CA ALA A 74 10.68 12.81 -4.34
C ALA A 74 9.18 12.53 -4.48
N LEU A 75 8.72 11.48 -3.79
CA LEU A 75 7.34 11.01 -3.85
C LEU A 75 6.35 12.17 -3.58
N PRO A 76 5.35 12.42 -4.45
CA PRO A 76 4.42 13.52 -4.26
C PRO A 76 3.53 13.32 -3.04
N GLN A 77 3.09 14.43 -2.43
CA GLN A 77 2.44 14.43 -1.12
C GLN A 77 1.18 13.56 -1.01
N VAL A 78 0.37 13.48 -2.07
CA VAL A 78 -0.86 12.68 -2.07
C VAL A 78 -0.52 11.18 -1.94
N GLU A 79 0.42 10.70 -2.75
CA GLU A 79 0.88 9.31 -2.68
C GLU A 79 1.72 9.05 -1.42
N ARG A 80 2.48 10.05 -0.96
CA ARG A 80 3.24 9.99 0.30
C ARG A 80 2.32 9.74 1.49
N ALA A 81 1.20 10.44 1.59
CA ALA A 81 0.22 10.23 2.66
C ALA A 81 -0.35 8.81 2.66
N GLU A 82 -0.61 8.21 1.49
CA GLU A 82 -1.08 6.83 1.40
C GLU A 82 -0.01 5.81 1.83
N VAL A 83 1.27 6.07 1.52
CA VAL A 83 2.38 5.25 2.01
C VAL A 83 2.52 5.37 3.54
N LEU A 84 2.47 6.59 4.07
CA LEU A 84 2.53 6.81 5.53
C LEU A 84 1.37 6.15 6.27
N ARG A 85 0.17 6.14 5.69
CA ARG A 85 -0.99 5.43 6.24
C ARG A 85 -0.76 3.93 6.34
N LEU A 86 -0.13 3.34 5.32
CA LEU A 86 0.26 1.93 5.36
C LEU A 86 1.33 1.67 6.43
N LEU A 87 2.34 2.53 6.54
CA LEU A 87 3.38 2.39 7.55
C LEU A 87 2.86 2.60 8.98
N ALA A 88 1.91 3.53 9.16
CA ALA A 88 1.25 3.76 10.44
C ALA A 88 0.43 2.53 10.87
N TYR A 89 -0.26 1.87 9.95
CA TYR A 89 -0.91 0.59 10.20
C TYR A 89 0.13 -0.49 10.56
N PHE A 90 1.17 -0.64 9.74
CA PHE A 90 2.18 -1.68 9.92
C PHE A 90 2.96 -1.56 11.25
N SER A 91 3.17 -0.33 11.71
CA SER A 91 3.92 -0.03 12.93
C SER A 91 3.05 0.16 14.16
N ASP A 92 1.76 -0.17 14.09
CA ASP A 92 0.86 -0.08 15.24
C ASP A 92 0.98 -1.36 16.11
N PRO A 93 1.51 -1.23 17.34
CA PRO A 93 1.69 -2.37 18.24
C PRO A 93 0.37 -2.96 18.76
N GLU A 94 -0.76 -2.25 18.67
CA GLU A 94 -2.08 -2.79 19.00
C GLU A 94 -2.78 -3.46 17.80
N ASP A 95 -2.26 -3.23 16.59
CA ASP A 95 -2.82 -3.71 15.32
C ASP A 95 -2.07 -4.93 14.76
N LEU A 96 -0.79 -5.10 15.12
CA LEU A 96 -0.12 -6.40 15.11
C LEU A 96 -0.72 -7.22 16.26
N ILE A 97 -1.72 -8.04 15.93
CA ILE A 97 -2.58 -8.79 16.86
C ILE A 97 -1.77 -9.41 18.04
N PRO A 98 -2.24 -9.29 19.29
CA PRO A 98 -1.51 -9.76 20.47
C PRO A 98 -1.17 -11.27 20.40
N ASP A 99 -0.02 -11.62 21.00
CA ASP A 99 0.72 -12.88 20.85
C ASP A 99 -0.03 -14.17 21.25
N ASP A 100 -1.25 -14.07 21.77
CA ASP A 100 -2.01 -15.15 22.39
C ASP A 100 -2.78 -16.06 21.40
N VAL A 101 -2.81 -15.75 20.09
CA VAL A 101 -3.35 -16.64 19.04
C VAL A 101 -2.34 -16.88 17.90
N ALA A 102 -1.37 -17.75 18.19
CA ALA A 102 -0.07 -17.92 17.53
C ALA A 102 0.00 -18.32 16.03
N VAL A 103 -1.05 -18.30 15.21
CA VAL A 103 -0.94 -18.61 13.76
C VAL A 103 -1.90 -17.83 12.86
N ILE A 104 -3.08 -17.43 13.35
CA ILE A 104 -4.13 -16.79 12.53
C ILE A 104 -3.97 -15.26 12.48
N GLY A 105 -3.46 -14.62 13.53
CA GLY A 105 -3.31 -13.15 13.54
C GLY A 105 -2.39 -12.61 12.43
N LEU A 106 -1.30 -13.34 12.15
CA LEU A 106 -0.37 -13.00 11.06
C LEU A 106 -1.00 -13.09 9.65
N LEU A 107 -2.08 -13.86 9.49
CA LEU A 107 -2.76 -13.99 8.21
C LEU A 107 -3.63 -12.76 7.95
N ASP A 108 -4.40 -12.32 8.93
CA ASP A 108 -5.28 -11.15 8.82
C ASP A 108 -4.47 -9.87 8.55
N ASP A 109 -3.33 -9.72 9.24
CA ASP A 109 -2.38 -8.63 8.99
C ASP A 109 -1.78 -8.69 7.58
N ALA A 110 -1.43 -9.88 7.12
CA ALA A 110 -0.88 -10.06 5.78
C ALA A 110 -1.94 -9.93 4.67
N ILE A 111 -3.22 -10.08 5.00
CA ILE A 111 -4.35 -9.75 4.12
C ILE A 111 -4.53 -8.23 4.09
N MET A 112 -4.56 -7.57 5.25
CA MET A 112 -4.74 -6.13 5.32
C MET A 112 -3.61 -5.37 4.64
N LEU A 113 -2.38 -5.78 4.92
CA LEU A 113 -1.20 -5.26 4.26
C LEU A 113 -1.27 -5.44 2.74
N GLU A 114 -1.75 -6.60 2.25
CA GLU A 114 -1.98 -6.81 0.82
C GLU A 114 -3.08 -5.92 0.24
N LEU A 115 -4.17 -5.67 0.97
CA LEU A 115 -5.23 -4.77 0.53
C LEU A 115 -4.71 -3.32 0.42
N LEU A 116 -3.94 -2.88 1.41
CA LEU A 116 -3.28 -1.57 1.40
C LEU A 116 -2.25 -1.46 0.27
N MET A 117 -1.41 -2.49 0.08
CA MET A 117 -0.44 -2.54 -1.00
C MET A 117 -1.10 -2.54 -2.39
N LYS A 118 -2.25 -3.20 -2.55
CA LYS A 118 -3.04 -3.14 -3.78
C LYS A 118 -3.49 -1.72 -4.12
N ARG A 119 -3.86 -0.92 -3.12
CA ARG A 119 -4.24 0.50 -3.32
C ARG A 119 -3.07 1.33 -3.85
N ILE A 120 -1.86 1.09 -3.36
CA ILE A 120 -0.65 1.82 -3.77
C ILE A 120 0.17 1.09 -4.85
N ARG A 121 -0.34 0.02 -5.46
CA ARG A 121 0.38 -0.81 -6.44
C ARG A 121 1.01 0.00 -7.57
N HIS A 122 0.30 1.03 -8.06
CA HIS A 122 0.81 1.89 -9.14
C HIS A 122 1.97 2.76 -8.69
N VAL A 123 1.99 3.16 -7.41
CA VAL A 123 3.10 3.89 -6.77
C VAL A 123 4.32 2.98 -6.69
N MET A 124 4.15 1.77 -6.14
CA MET A 124 5.21 0.76 -6.06
C MET A 124 5.80 0.40 -7.42
N THR A 125 4.95 0.19 -8.43
CA THR A 125 5.40 -0.11 -9.79
C THR A 125 6.20 1.04 -10.39
N ALA A 126 5.77 2.28 -10.16
CA ALA A 126 6.43 3.45 -10.69
C ALA A 126 7.80 3.67 -10.04
N TYR A 127 7.91 3.48 -8.73
CA TYR A 127 9.18 3.55 -8.02
C TYR A 127 10.15 2.45 -8.45
N GLY A 128 9.69 1.20 -8.58
CA GLY A 128 10.54 0.10 -9.08
C GLY A 128 11.08 0.36 -10.49
N GLU A 129 10.26 0.91 -11.38
CA GLU A 129 10.70 1.34 -12.71
C GLU A 129 11.69 2.52 -12.67
N PHE A 130 11.54 3.41 -11.68
CA PHE A 130 12.47 4.52 -11.46
C PHE A 130 13.84 4.01 -11.02
N CYS A 131 13.89 3.13 -10.00
CA CYS A 131 15.14 2.51 -9.54
C CYS A 131 15.83 1.76 -10.68
N THR A 132 15.08 0.94 -11.43
CA THR A 132 15.64 0.22 -12.59
C THR A 132 16.23 1.18 -13.63
N ALA A 133 15.57 2.30 -13.91
CA ALA A 133 16.06 3.29 -14.87
C ALA A 133 17.30 4.04 -14.35
N ARG A 134 17.36 4.31 -13.03
CA ARG A 134 18.53 4.91 -12.36
C ARG A 134 19.73 3.98 -12.42
N ASP A 135 19.54 2.71 -12.06
CA ASP A 135 20.62 1.71 -11.98
C ASP A 135 21.15 1.33 -13.38
N ALA A 136 20.33 1.53 -14.42
CA ALA A 136 20.74 1.33 -15.81
C ALA A 136 21.48 2.54 -16.42
N GLN A 137 21.60 3.67 -15.73
CA GLN A 137 22.35 4.81 -16.27
C GLN A 137 23.85 4.47 -16.34
N PRO A 138 24.53 4.82 -17.45
CA PRO A 138 25.98 4.66 -17.52
C PRO A 138 26.67 5.62 -16.54
N GLU A 139 27.90 5.31 -16.17
CA GLU A 139 28.75 6.23 -15.42
C GLU A 139 29.02 7.49 -16.27
N ALA A 140 28.92 8.67 -15.65
CA ALA A 140 29.11 9.93 -16.35
C ALA A 140 30.60 10.14 -16.69
N ALA A 141 30.92 10.39 -17.97
CA ALA A 141 32.30 10.62 -18.38
C ALA A 141 32.83 12.00 -17.95
N ASP A 142 31.94 12.99 -17.86
CA ASP A 142 32.26 14.36 -17.48
C ASP A 142 31.08 15.05 -16.73
N PRO A 143 31.26 16.29 -16.22
CA PRO A 143 30.20 17.02 -15.55
C PRO A 143 28.97 17.34 -16.42
N GLU A 144 29.13 17.54 -17.73
CA GLU A 144 28.01 17.82 -18.64
C GLU A 144 27.16 16.58 -18.87
N ASP A 145 27.81 15.43 -19.03
CA ASP A 145 27.20 14.10 -19.07
C ASP A 145 26.39 13.83 -17.80
N ARG A 146 26.94 14.14 -16.62
CA ARG A 146 26.24 13.98 -15.34
C ARG A 146 24.96 14.81 -15.31
N VAL A 147 25.02 16.08 -15.74
CA VAL A 147 23.85 16.96 -15.83
C VAL A 147 22.83 16.42 -16.84
N ARG A 148 23.27 15.89 -17.98
CA ARG A 148 22.37 15.26 -18.97
C ARG A 148 21.65 14.06 -18.39
N LEU A 149 22.37 13.13 -17.75
CA LEU A 149 21.81 11.92 -17.14
C LEU A 149 20.81 12.26 -16.03
N ALA A 150 21.14 13.24 -15.17
CA ALA A 150 20.23 13.72 -14.14
C ALA A 150 18.93 14.30 -14.72
N ARG A 151 19.03 15.09 -15.80
CA ARG A 151 17.85 15.64 -16.51
C ARG A 151 17.01 14.55 -17.16
N GLU A 152 17.63 13.51 -17.70
CA GLU A 152 16.93 12.36 -18.26
C GLU A 152 16.16 11.60 -17.18
N LEU A 153 16.81 11.33 -16.05
CA LEU A 153 16.18 10.66 -14.90
C LEU A 153 15.01 11.47 -14.34
N ALA A 154 15.17 12.79 -14.21
CA ALA A 154 14.09 13.69 -13.78
C ALA A 154 12.89 13.66 -14.74
N ARG A 155 13.12 13.69 -16.06
CA ARG A 155 12.04 13.55 -17.06
C ARG A 155 11.36 12.19 -16.96
N ARG A 156 12.11 11.12 -16.67
CA ARG A 156 11.56 9.78 -16.48
C ARG A 156 10.68 9.74 -15.23
N ARG A 157 11.14 10.28 -14.10
CA ARG A 157 10.35 10.43 -12.86
C ARG A 157 9.03 11.15 -13.14
N ASP A 158 9.05 12.29 -13.81
CA ASP A 158 7.84 13.08 -14.04
C ASP A 158 6.80 12.30 -14.89
N ARG A 159 7.27 11.52 -15.88
CA ARG A 159 6.41 10.62 -16.66
C ARG A 159 5.83 9.49 -15.80
N LEU A 160 6.62 8.91 -14.90
CA LEU A 160 6.19 7.86 -13.99
C LEU A 160 5.15 8.38 -12.99
N HIS A 161 5.38 9.57 -12.43
CA HIS A 161 4.42 10.27 -11.58
C HIS A 161 3.09 10.56 -12.28
N ALA A 162 3.12 11.06 -13.52
CA ALA A 162 1.91 11.29 -14.29
C ALA A 162 1.15 9.97 -14.57
N ARG A 163 1.89 8.90 -14.90
CA ARG A 163 1.33 7.59 -15.19
C ARG A 163 0.69 6.94 -13.97
N MET A 164 1.35 6.98 -12.80
CA MET A 164 0.80 6.41 -11.57
C MET A 164 -0.49 7.13 -11.17
N ARG A 165 -0.51 8.47 -11.16
CA ARG A 165 -1.71 9.27 -10.87
C ARG A 165 -2.89 8.93 -11.78
N LYS A 166 -2.64 8.86 -13.10
CA LYS A 166 -3.67 8.51 -14.08
C LYS A 166 -4.25 7.13 -13.83
N ARG A 167 -3.43 6.16 -13.41
CA ARG A 167 -3.88 4.79 -13.12
C ARG A 167 -4.64 4.72 -11.81
N THR A 168 -4.14 5.35 -10.75
CA THR A 168 -4.85 5.44 -9.46
C THR A 168 -6.22 6.08 -9.61
N LEU A 169 -6.32 7.20 -10.33
CA LEU A 169 -7.60 7.84 -10.60
C LEU A 169 -8.57 6.94 -11.38
N ARG A 170 -8.06 6.22 -12.40
CA ARG A 170 -8.89 5.29 -13.17
C ARG A 170 -9.45 4.18 -12.28
N ASP A 171 -8.61 3.59 -11.43
CA ASP A 171 -9.02 2.50 -10.55
C ASP A 171 -10.05 2.99 -9.52
N ALA A 172 -9.88 4.21 -8.99
CA ALA A 172 -10.86 4.84 -8.10
C ALA A 172 -12.21 5.06 -8.80
N LEU A 173 -12.22 5.57 -10.04
CA LEU A 173 -13.45 5.77 -10.81
C LEU A 173 -14.15 4.46 -11.16
N ALA A 174 -13.38 3.42 -11.50
CA ALA A 174 -13.93 2.09 -11.78
C ALA A 174 -14.61 1.49 -10.54
N GLY A 175 -14.02 1.69 -9.34
CA GLY A 175 -14.61 1.27 -8.08
C GLY A 175 -15.94 1.96 -7.76
N VAL A 176 -16.06 3.26 -8.04
CA VAL A 176 -17.31 4.02 -7.85
C VAL A 176 -18.40 3.54 -8.82
N ALA A 177 -18.06 3.36 -10.10
CA ALA A 177 -19.00 2.89 -11.10
C ALA A 177 -19.52 1.46 -10.81
N GLY A 178 -18.66 0.58 -10.30
CA GLY A 178 -19.06 -0.77 -9.86
C GLY A 178 -20.07 -0.74 -8.72
N ARG A 179 -19.82 0.07 -7.69
CA ARG A 179 -20.74 0.25 -6.54
C ARG A 179 -22.12 0.76 -6.96
N SER A 180 -22.17 1.77 -7.83
CA SER A 180 -23.44 2.30 -8.36
C SER A 180 -24.19 1.35 -9.31
N GLY A 181 -23.54 0.29 -9.78
CA GLY A 181 -24.18 -0.79 -10.55
C GLY A 181 -24.74 -1.88 -9.64
N GLU A 182 -24.01 -2.25 -8.59
CA GLU A 182 -24.43 -3.24 -7.59
C GLU A 182 -25.66 -2.75 -6.80
N ASP A 183 -25.66 -1.48 -6.39
CA ASP A 183 -26.77 -0.85 -5.65
C ASP A 183 -28.07 -0.81 -6.46
N ARG A 184 -27.99 -0.81 -7.81
CA ARG A 184 -29.17 -0.87 -8.69
C ARG A 184 -29.65 -2.31 -8.93
N ALA A 185 -28.76 -3.29 -8.93
CA ALA A 185 -29.12 -4.69 -9.10
C ALA A 185 -29.74 -5.31 -7.82
N GLY A 186 -29.38 -4.78 -6.64
CA GLY A 186 -29.98 -5.17 -5.36
C GLY A 186 -31.43 -4.69 -5.16
N ASP A 187 -31.87 -3.66 -5.87
CA ASP A 187 -33.24 -3.11 -5.76
C ASP A 187 -34.24 -3.84 -6.68
N GLU A 188 -33.79 -4.44 -7.78
CA GLU A 188 -34.66 -5.17 -8.73
C GLU A 188 -34.99 -6.61 -8.31
N THR A 189 -34.33 -7.17 -7.28
CA THR A 189 -34.55 -8.56 -6.83
C THR A 189 -35.56 -8.72 -5.68
N LEU A 190 -36.16 -7.63 -5.18
CA LEU A 190 -37.10 -7.64 -4.05
C LEU A 190 -38.59 -7.45 -4.43
N VAL A 191 -38.94 -7.36 -5.72
CA VAL A 191 -40.33 -7.06 -6.15
C VAL A 191 -41.10 -8.26 -6.73
N GLU A 192 -40.47 -9.38 -7.06
CA GLU A 192 -41.18 -10.61 -7.50
C GLU A 192 -41.28 -11.65 -6.37
N GLY A 193 -42.20 -11.46 -5.42
CA GLY A 193 -42.42 -12.47 -4.38
C GLY A 193 -43.61 -12.32 -3.46
N ALA A 194 -44.52 -11.36 -3.70
CA ALA A 194 -45.65 -11.11 -2.80
C ALA A 194 -46.97 -10.90 -3.57
N ASP A 195 -47.40 -11.91 -4.33
CA ASP A 195 -48.84 -12.08 -4.62
C ASP A 195 -49.16 -13.55 -4.99
N ALA A 196 -49.42 -14.38 -3.98
CA ALA A 196 -50.16 -15.63 -4.08
C ALA A 196 -50.48 -16.16 -2.67
N GLY A 197 -51.68 -15.87 -2.16
CA GLY A 197 -52.21 -16.42 -0.91
C GLY A 197 -53.53 -15.82 -0.51
#